data_AF-A0A847YU37-F1
#
_entry.id   AF-A0A847YU37-F1
#
_cell.length_a   1.000
_cell.length_b   1.000
_cell.length_c   1.000
_cell.angle_alpha   90.00
_cell.angle_beta   90.00
_cell.angle_gamma   90.00
#
_symmetry.space_group_name_H-M   'P 1'
#
loop_
_entity.id
_entity.type
_entity.pdbx_description
1 polymer ?
#
loop_
_entity_poly.entity_id
_entity_poly.type
_entity_poly.pdbx_seq_one_letter_code
_entity_poly.pdbx_strand_id
1 'polypeptide(L)'
;MSTIWKFQLVRPNVNRIAMPKGARVFKTSNETKENYPNLWAIVDPTAEKEDRFFLVTGTGHTIPDIEGVTEKYVGTFFTDVDDSHPMAPLLPRVLVYHVFELPDIGVAKRVAEALGDKWTNGEPECEMCGGAGRISGDILCPKCGEV
;
A
#
# COMPACT_ATOMS: atom_id res chain seq x y z
N MET A 1 2.32 -11.88 23.73
CA MET A 1 2.87 -13.04 22.98
C MET A 1 2.91 -12.60 21.53
N SER A 2 4.05 -12.69 20.85
CA SER A 2 4.14 -12.18 19.48
C SER A 2 3.58 -13.17 18.45
N THR A 3 2.89 -12.65 17.43
CA THR A 3 2.36 -13.43 16.30
C THR A 3 2.73 -12.76 14.97
N ILE A 4 2.65 -13.49 13.86
CA ILE A 4 2.91 -12.95 12.52
C ILE A 4 1.58 -12.64 11.86
N TRP A 5 1.38 -11.38 11.48
CA TRP A 5 0.21 -10.94 10.72
C TRP A 5 0.60 -10.54 9.31
N LYS A 6 -0.37 -10.69 8.40
CA LYS A 6 -0.30 -10.30 6.99
C LYS A 6 -1.20 -9.09 6.79
N PHE A 7 -0.72 -8.10 6.05
CA PHE A 7 -1.46 -6.91 5.66
C PHE A 7 -1.35 -6.74 4.15
N GLN A 8 -2.48 -6.74 3.45
CA GLN A 8 -2.50 -6.58 2.01
C GLN A 8 -2.30 -5.11 1.64
N LEU A 9 -1.51 -4.89 0.59
CA LEU A 9 -1.22 -3.59 0.00
C LEU A 9 -2.01 -3.42 -1.30
N VAL A 10 -2.27 -2.17 -1.66
CA VAL A 10 -2.84 -1.73 -2.94
C VAL A 10 -1.75 -1.06 -3.76
N ARG A 11 -1.80 -1.23 -5.09
CA ARG A 11 -0.78 -0.72 -6.03
C ARG A 11 -1.38 0.09 -7.18
N PRO A 12 -0.61 1.06 -7.71
CA PRO A 12 0.32 1.92 -6.97
C PRO A 12 -0.46 2.93 -6.14
N ASN A 13 -0.12 3.10 -4.86
CA ASN A 13 -0.74 4.13 -4.03
C ASN A 13 -0.02 4.30 -2.68
N VAL A 14 -0.44 5.34 -1.96
CA VAL A 14 -0.28 5.45 -0.51
C VAL A 14 -1.29 4.53 0.17
N ASN A 15 -0.79 3.65 1.04
CA ASN A 15 -1.55 2.69 1.81
C ASN A 15 -1.63 3.14 3.26
N ARG A 16 -2.83 3.12 3.85
CA ARG A 16 -3.07 3.33 5.28
C ARG A 16 -3.49 2.02 5.92
N ILE A 17 -2.61 1.47 6.78
CA ILE A 17 -2.81 0.18 7.44
C ILE A 17 -2.95 0.40 8.95
N ALA A 18 -4.05 -0.06 9.53
CA ALA A 18 -4.22 -0.14 10.98
C ALA A 18 -3.46 -1.35 11.54
N MET A 19 -2.35 -1.11 12.23
CA MET A 19 -1.45 -2.15 12.76
C MET A 19 -1.35 -2.05 14.29
N PRO A 20 -1.16 -3.15 15.04
CA PRO A 20 -0.88 -3.07 16.47
C PRO A 20 0.38 -2.22 16.76
N LYS A 21 0.31 -1.37 17.80
CA LYS A 21 1.43 -0.52 18.21
C LYS A 21 2.70 -1.35 18.44
N GLY A 22 3.82 -0.85 17.90
CA GLY A 22 5.09 -1.56 17.98
C GLY A 22 5.22 -2.74 17.01
N ALA A 23 4.28 -2.91 16.08
CA ALA A 23 4.39 -3.90 15.01
C ALA A 23 5.72 -3.74 14.25
N ARG A 24 6.48 -4.83 14.14
CA ARG A 24 7.75 -4.84 13.40
C ARG A 24 7.55 -5.47 12.03
N VAL A 25 7.50 -4.62 11.01
CA VAL A 25 7.50 -5.05 9.61
C VAL A 25 8.83 -5.71 9.29
N PHE A 26 8.81 -6.84 8.59
CA PHE A 26 10.04 -7.57 8.26
C PHE A 26 10.09 -8.13 6.83
N LYS A 27 8.98 -8.15 6.10
CA LYS A 27 8.95 -8.68 4.72
C LYS A 27 7.82 -8.08 3.89
N THR A 28 8.09 -7.89 2.62
CA THR A 28 7.07 -7.71 1.57
C THR A 28 7.11 -8.91 0.62
N SER A 29 5.96 -9.39 0.18
CA SER A 29 5.89 -10.45 -0.85
C SER A 29 4.52 -10.51 -1.50
N ASN A 30 4.44 -11.11 -2.68
CA ASN A 30 3.16 -11.46 -3.29
C ASN A 30 2.76 -12.89 -2.91
N GLU A 31 1.46 -13.14 -2.77
CA GLU A 31 0.95 -14.51 -2.73
C GLU A 31 0.80 -15.05 -4.14
N THR A 32 1.27 -16.28 -4.35
CA THR A 32 1.51 -16.88 -5.68
C THR A 32 0.26 -17.10 -6.53
N LYS A 33 -0.94 -17.05 -5.95
CA LYS A 33 -2.18 -17.35 -6.68
C LYS A 33 -2.91 -16.11 -7.19
N GLU A 34 -2.84 -14.99 -6.47
CA GLU A 34 -3.66 -13.81 -6.76
C GLU A 34 -2.83 -12.55 -6.95
N ASN A 35 -1.50 -12.67 -6.90
CA ASN A 35 -0.55 -11.59 -7.17
C ASN A 35 -0.74 -10.35 -6.28
N TYR A 36 -1.52 -10.47 -5.19
CA TYR A 36 -1.72 -9.39 -4.23
C TYR A 36 -0.44 -9.16 -3.42
N PRO A 37 0.03 -7.92 -3.33
CA PRO A 37 1.19 -7.58 -2.53
C PRO A 37 0.80 -7.57 -1.06
N ASN A 38 1.69 -8.11 -0.24
CA ASN A 38 1.49 -8.24 1.18
C ASN A 38 2.70 -7.71 1.94
N LEU A 39 2.42 -7.13 3.08
CA LEU A 39 3.36 -6.72 4.10
C LEU A 39 3.18 -7.64 5.31
N TRP A 40 4.29 -8.17 5.82
CA TRP A 40 4.32 -9.09 6.95
C TRP A 40 4.95 -8.40 8.15
N ALA A 41 4.30 -8.52 9.31
CA ALA A 41 4.80 -7.94 10.55
C ALA A 41 4.68 -8.90 11.72
N ILE A 42 5.63 -8.79 12.65
CA ILE A 42 5.52 -9.39 13.98
C ILE A 42 4.80 -8.40 14.88
N VAL A 43 3.72 -8.84 15.50
CA VAL A 43 2.82 -7.98 16.27
C VAL A 43 2.54 -8.57 17.66
N ASP A 44 2.19 -7.71 18.60
CA ASP A 44 1.47 -8.13 19.82
C ASP A 44 -0.04 -7.99 19.59
N PRO A 45 -0.82 -9.08 19.52
CA PRO A 45 -2.25 -9.02 19.21
C PRO A 45 -3.09 -8.24 20.21
N THR A 46 -2.59 -8.08 21.43
CA THR A 46 -3.27 -7.38 22.52
C THR A 46 -3.00 -5.88 22.56
N ALA A 47 -2.08 -5.38 21.74
CA ALA A 47 -1.78 -3.97 21.67
C ALA A 47 -2.89 -3.21 20.92
N GLU A 48 -3.12 -1.96 21.33
CA GLU A 48 -3.96 -1.03 20.56
C GLU A 48 -3.43 -0.86 19.13
N LYS A 49 -4.32 -0.57 18.18
CA LYS A 49 -3.94 -0.31 16.80
C LYS A 49 -3.56 1.16 16.59
N GLU A 50 -2.66 1.40 15.66
CA GLU A 50 -2.28 2.70 15.13
C GLU A 50 -2.28 2.67 13.60
N ASP A 51 -2.51 3.84 13.00
CA ASP A 51 -2.39 3.98 11.55
C ASP A 51 -0.92 4.11 11.16
N ARG A 52 -0.51 3.31 10.17
CA ARG A 52 0.79 3.40 9.52
C ARG A 52 0.61 3.55 8.02
N PHE A 53 1.53 4.31 7.43
CA PHE A 53 1.42 4.76 6.05
C PHE A 53 2.54 4.18 5.20
N PHE A 54 2.22 3.67 4.02
CA PHE A 54 3.20 3.03 3.14
C PHE A 54 3.02 3.49 1.70
N LEU A 55 4.08 3.98 1.06
CA LEU A 55 4.10 4.24 -0.36
C LEU A 55 4.51 2.98 -1.11
N VAL A 56 3.70 2.57 -2.08
CA VAL A 56 4.05 1.52 -3.04
C VAL A 56 4.26 2.14 -4.41
N THR A 57 5.50 2.07 -4.89
CA THR A 57 5.92 2.67 -6.17
C THR A 57 6.71 1.66 -7.00
N GLY A 58 6.62 1.70 -8.32
CA GLY A 58 7.17 0.68 -9.20
C GLY A 58 8.06 1.26 -10.30
N THR A 59 8.64 0.39 -11.10
CA THR A 59 9.48 0.79 -12.24
C THR A 59 8.73 1.77 -13.15
N GLY A 60 9.30 2.96 -13.35
CA GLY A 60 8.72 4.02 -14.19
C GLY A 60 7.73 4.95 -13.47
N HIS A 61 7.43 4.72 -12.19
CA HIS A 61 6.61 5.64 -11.40
C HIS A 61 7.46 6.80 -10.86
N THR A 62 6.86 7.99 -10.83
CA THR A 62 7.44 9.15 -10.16
C THR A 62 7.47 8.91 -8.66
N ILE A 63 8.57 9.27 -8.01
CA ILE A 63 8.65 9.39 -6.56
C ILE A 63 8.66 10.89 -6.24
N PRO A 64 7.67 11.41 -5.50
CA PRO A 64 7.65 12.82 -5.13
C PRO A 64 8.88 13.22 -4.33
N ASP A 65 9.46 14.37 -4.64
CA ASP A 65 10.57 14.97 -3.89
C ASP A 65 10.03 15.64 -2.61
N ILE A 66 9.68 14.80 -1.64
CA ILE A 66 9.14 15.19 -0.33
C ILE A 66 10.02 14.53 0.74
N GLU A 67 10.47 15.34 1.69
CA GLU A 67 11.26 14.86 2.84
C GLU A 67 10.54 13.72 3.58
N GLY A 68 11.30 12.67 3.95
CA GLY A 68 10.78 11.49 4.63
C GLY A 68 10.25 10.37 3.74
N VAL A 69 10.00 10.58 2.43
CA VAL A 69 9.36 9.56 1.57
C VAL A 69 10.23 8.33 1.33
N THR A 70 11.54 8.50 1.18
CA THR A 70 12.47 7.43 0.83
C THR A 70 13.38 6.99 1.99
N GLU A 71 13.21 7.58 3.17
CA GLU A 71 14.09 7.35 4.32
C GLU A 71 13.90 5.98 4.96
N LYS A 72 12.68 5.42 4.93
CA LYS A 72 12.36 4.14 5.54
C LYS A 72 11.92 3.12 4.51
N TYR A 73 12.90 2.53 3.83
CA TYR A 73 12.69 1.43 2.90
C TYR A 73 12.25 0.15 3.64
N VAL A 74 11.17 -0.47 3.16
CA VAL A 74 10.57 -1.67 3.75
C VAL A 74 10.92 -2.93 2.97
N GLY A 75 10.88 -2.86 1.63
CA GLY A 75 11.12 -4.03 0.80
C GLY A 75 10.78 -3.85 -0.66
N THR A 76 11.05 -4.91 -1.41
CA THR A 76 10.72 -5.05 -2.83
C THR A 76 9.88 -6.29 -3.02
N PHE A 77 8.94 -6.24 -3.95
CA PHE A 77 8.24 -7.43 -4.42
C PHE A 77 8.09 -7.39 -5.95
N PHE A 78 7.86 -8.56 -6.52
CA PHE A 78 7.77 -8.80 -7.95
C PHE A 78 6.36 -9.23 -8.29
N THR A 79 5.78 -8.62 -9.31
CA THR A 79 4.47 -8.97 -9.84
C THR A 79 4.64 -9.52 -11.24
N ASP A 80 4.07 -10.70 -11.48
CA ASP A 80 3.94 -11.21 -12.85
C ASP A 80 2.88 -10.39 -13.58
N VAL A 81 3.18 -10.01 -14.82
CA VAL A 81 2.21 -9.45 -15.75
C VAL A 81 1.64 -10.63 -16.53
N ASP A 82 0.39 -10.99 -16.24
CA ASP A 82 -0.31 -11.99 -17.04
C ASP A 82 -0.84 -11.40 -18.35
N ASP A 83 -1.19 -12.29 -19.28
CA ASP A 83 -1.65 -11.92 -20.62
C ASP A 83 -3.03 -11.20 -20.63
N SER A 84 -3.72 -11.13 -19.49
CA SER A 84 -4.98 -10.38 -19.36
C SER A 84 -4.75 -8.88 -19.16
N HIS A 85 -3.54 -8.46 -18.79
CA HIS A 85 -3.22 -7.05 -18.65
C HIS A 85 -3.25 -6.34 -20.03
N PRO A 86 -3.94 -5.19 -20.20
CA PRO A 86 -4.13 -4.53 -21.50
C PRO A 86 -2.81 -4.16 -22.21
N MET A 87 -1.77 -3.92 -21.42
CA MET A 87 -0.42 -3.56 -21.87
C MET A 87 0.57 -4.74 -21.79
N ALA A 88 0.12 -5.97 -21.53
CA ALA A 88 1.00 -7.15 -21.42
C ALA A 88 2.01 -7.29 -22.57
N PRO A 89 1.67 -7.01 -23.85
CA PRO A 89 2.63 -7.12 -24.95
C PRO A 89 3.78 -6.10 -24.90
N LEU A 90 3.62 -5.02 -24.13
CA LEU A 90 4.53 -3.87 -24.08
C LEU A 90 5.29 -3.77 -22.75
N LEU A 91 4.93 -4.58 -21.75
CA LEU A 91 5.55 -4.57 -20.44
C LEU A 91 6.54 -5.74 -20.28
N PRO A 92 7.58 -5.57 -19.44
CA PRO A 92 8.35 -6.72 -18.98
C PRO A 92 7.42 -7.71 -18.27
N ARG A 93 7.67 -9.01 -18.42
CA ARG A 93 6.84 -10.06 -17.80
C ARG A 93 6.76 -9.96 -16.28
N VAL A 94 7.69 -9.23 -15.67
CA VAL A 94 7.74 -8.98 -14.24
C VAL A 94 7.85 -7.47 -14.00
N LEU A 95 6.91 -6.92 -13.23
CA LEU A 95 7.00 -5.57 -12.68
C LEU A 95 7.63 -5.63 -11.29
N VAL A 96 8.47 -4.65 -11.00
CA VAL A 96 9.13 -4.50 -9.70
C VAL A 96 8.51 -3.33 -8.97
N TYR A 97 8.17 -3.54 -7.70
CA TYR A 97 7.65 -2.50 -6.83
C TYR A 97 8.44 -2.45 -5.53
N HIS A 98 8.61 -1.23 -5.05
CA HIS A 98 9.28 -0.88 -3.81
C HIS A 98 8.26 -0.33 -2.82
N VAL A 99 8.45 -0.66 -1.55
CA VAL A 99 7.62 -0.19 -0.45
C VAL A 99 8.47 0.67 0.47
N PHE A 100 7.97 1.87 0.75
CA PHE A 100 8.54 2.79 1.74
C PHE A 100 7.51 3.06 2.81
N GLU A 101 7.92 3.09 4.06
CA GLU A 101 7.06 3.55 5.15
C GLU A 101 7.18 5.06 5.27
N LEU A 102 6.04 5.74 5.31
CA LEU A 102 5.96 7.19 5.42
C LEU A 102 5.93 7.58 6.92
N PRO A 103 6.57 8.70 7.30
CA PRO A 103 6.70 9.10 8.71
C PRO A 103 5.36 9.33 9.41
N ASP A 104 4.42 9.96 8.72
CA ASP A 104 3.14 10.38 9.27
C ASP A 104 2.09 10.65 8.18
N ILE A 105 0.86 10.94 8.64
CA ILE A 105 -0.28 11.24 7.78
C ILE A 105 -0.09 12.51 6.93
N GLY A 106 0.68 13.49 7.41
CA GLY A 106 0.96 14.73 6.68
C GLY A 106 1.90 14.49 5.50
N VAL A 107 2.93 13.65 5.65
CA VAL A 107 3.74 13.18 4.50
C VAL A 107 2.88 12.36 3.55
N ALA A 108 2.08 11.42 4.07
CA ALA A 108 1.21 10.56 3.27
C ALA A 108 0.25 11.35 2.37
N LYS A 109 -0.39 12.40 2.89
CA LYS A 109 -1.27 13.29 2.13
C LYS A 109 -0.54 14.02 1.02
N ARG A 110 0.61 14.65 1.32
CA ARG A 110 1.40 15.39 0.32
C ARG A 110 1.90 14.48 -0.81
N VAL A 111 2.31 13.25 -0.49
CA VAL A 111 2.71 12.24 -1.49
C VAL A 111 1.55 11.92 -2.40
N ALA A 112 0.39 11.62 -1.84
CA ALA A 112 -0.77 11.24 -2.61
C ALA A 112 -1.28 12.40 -3.49
N GLU A 113 -1.31 13.63 -2.96
CA GLU A 113 -1.60 14.85 -3.74
C GLU A 113 -0.61 15.03 -4.90
N ALA A 114 0.69 14.81 -4.67
CA ALA A 114 1.72 14.91 -5.71
C ALA A 114 1.61 13.81 -6.78
N LEU A 115 1.06 12.65 -6.44
CA LEU A 115 0.77 11.57 -7.38
C LEU A 115 -0.58 11.75 -8.11
N GLY A 116 -1.36 12.76 -7.75
CA GLY A 116 -2.68 13.03 -8.33
C GLY A 116 -3.80 12.16 -7.77
N ASP A 117 -3.58 11.48 -6.64
CA ASP A 117 -4.63 10.77 -5.92
C ASP A 117 -5.65 11.78 -5.39
N LYS A 118 -6.94 11.52 -5.58
CA LYS A 118 -8.00 12.36 -5.03
C LYS A 118 -8.28 11.96 -3.59
N TRP A 119 -8.37 12.95 -2.70
CA TRP A 119 -8.67 12.76 -1.28
C TRP A 119 -9.97 13.47 -0.92
N THR A 120 -10.87 12.76 -0.24
CA THR A 120 -12.12 13.32 0.29
C THR A 120 -12.16 13.11 1.80
N ASN A 121 -12.41 14.17 2.57
CA ASN A 121 -12.48 14.13 4.05
C ASN A 121 -11.23 13.57 4.76
N GLY A 122 -10.05 13.70 4.14
CA GLY A 122 -8.80 13.22 4.73
C GLY A 122 -8.54 11.72 4.55
N GLU A 123 -9.29 11.06 3.67
CA GLU A 123 -9.08 9.67 3.23
C GLU A 123 -8.95 9.61 1.70
N PRO A 124 -8.23 8.62 1.15
CA PRO A 124 -8.17 8.40 -0.28
C PRO A 124 -9.58 8.11 -0.83
N GLU A 125 -9.90 8.69 -1.98
CA GLU A 125 -11.18 8.54 -2.65
C GLU A 125 -11.29 7.17 -3.33
N CYS A 126 -12.42 6.50 -3.16
CA CYS A 126 -12.72 5.24 -3.84
C CYS A 126 -12.91 5.50 -5.34
N GLU A 127 -12.09 4.85 -6.16
CA GLU A 127 -12.09 4.98 -7.63
C GLU A 127 -13.44 4.57 -8.27
N MET A 128 -14.23 3.71 -7.61
CA MET A 128 -15.51 3.22 -8.13
C MET A 128 -16.70 4.15 -7.85
N CYS A 129 -16.72 4.83 -6.70
CA CYS A 129 -17.91 5.56 -6.23
C CYS A 129 -17.66 6.99 -5.74
N GLY A 130 -16.41 7.46 -5.80
CA GLY A 130 -16.02 8.78 -5.29
C GLY A 130 -16.28 8.96 -3.80
N GLY A 131 -16.33 7.87 -3.04
CA GLY A 131 -16.52 7.89 -1.58
C GLY A 131 -15.22 8.12 -0.84
N ALA A 132 -15.28 8.74 0.34
CA ALA A 132 -14.14 8.71 1.27
C ALA A 132 -13.93 7.28 1.77
N GLY A 133 -12.69 6.79 1.69
CA GLY A 133 -12.27 5.53 2.30
C GLY A 133 -11.82 4.48 1.28
N ARG A 134 -10.51 4.42 1.03
CA ARG A 134 -9.81 3.17 0.68
C ARG A 134 -8.94 2.79 1.88
N ILE A 135 -9.34 1.77 2.62
CA ILE A 135 -8.55 1.20 3.71
C ILE A 135 -7.86 0.00 3.08
N SER A 136 -6.53 0.02 2.96
CA SER A 136 -5.79 -1.05 2.29
C SER A 136 -6.11 -2.43 2.90
N GLY A 137 -6.37 -3.43 2.04
CA GLY A 137 -6.63 -4.83 2.39
C GLY A 137 -8.05 -5.30 2.04
N ASP A 138 -8.51 -6.42 2.61
CA ASP A 138 -9.87 -7.01 2.47
C ASP A 138 -11.02 -6.09 2.97
N ILE A 139 -10.77 -4.79 3.13
CA ILE A 139 -11.74 -3.82 3.65
C ILE A 139 -12.39 -3.13 2.46
N LEU A 140 -13.57 -3.64 2.13
CA LEU A 140 -14.49 -3.05 1.18
C LEU A 140 -14.67 -1.55 1.44
N CYS A 141 -14.71 -0.75 0.38
CA CYS A 141 -15.08 0.66 0.44
C CYS A 141 -16.35 0.80 1.30
N PRO A 142 -16.36 1.60 2.38
CA PRO A 142 -17.50 1.69 3.29
C PRO A 142 -18.75 2.27 2.62
N LYS A 143 -18.58 2.90 1.45
CA LYS A 143 -19.67 3.48 0.66
C LYS A 143 -20.26 2.53 -0.38
N CYS A 144 -19.43 1.78 -1.11
CA CYS A 144 -19.91 0.94 -2.23
C CYS A 144 -19.66 -0.55 -2.07
N GLY A 145 -18.93 -0.99 -1.04
CA GLY A 145 -18.67 -2.40 -0.81
C GLY A 145 -17.66 -3.02 -1.78
N GLU A 146 -16.97 -2.23 -2.60
CA GLU A 146 -15.98 -2.70 -3.58
C GLU A 146 -14.56 -2.61 -3.01
N VAL A 147 -13.68 -3.53 -3.43
CA VAL A 147 -12.25 -3.58 -3.05
C VAL A 147 -11.41 -2.61 -3.88
#